data_AF-A0A0A2JI86-F1
#
_entry.id   AF-A0A0A2JI86-F1
#
_cell.length_a   1.000
_cell.length_b   1.000
_cell.length_c   1.000
_cell.angle_alpha   90.00
_cell.angle_beta   90.00
_cell.angle_gamma   90.00
#
_symmetry.space_group_name_H-M   'P 1'
#
loop_
_entity.id
_entity.type
_entity.pdbx_description
1 polymer ?
#
loop_
_entity_poly.entity_id
_entity_poly.type
_entity_poly.pdbx_seq_one_letter_code
_entity_poly.pdbx_strand_id
1 'polypeptide(L)'
;MGKTNSALNAFITGIPDDKLSGFKDIIYALYKDTNFTLVHEGPTTSYPQCHDIYIQANIDSALKKEAKINVAKALVPTDGLWSPQQIRQALLSSSAR
;
A
#
# COMPACT_ATOMS: atom_id res chain seq x y z
N MET A 1 10.19 -12.04 -13.72
CA MET A 1 9.46 -10.98 -12.99
C MET A 1 9.02 -9.94 -13.99
N GLY A 2 7.73 -9.62 -14.08
CA GLY A 2 7.24 -8.60 -15.01
C GLY A 2 7.76 -7.21 -14.66
N LYS A 3 7.76 -6.29 -15.64
CA LYS A 3 8.13 -4.87 -15.43
C LYS A 3 7.28 -4.23 -14.32
N THR A 4 6.01 -4.60 -14.24
CA THR A 4 5.05 -4.16 -13.22
C THR A 4 5.49 -4.55 -11.80
N ASN A 5 5.83 -5.83 -11.56
CA ASN A 5 6.28 -6.28 -10.23
C ASN A 5 7.59 -5.61 -9.81
N SER A 6 8.49 -5.34 -10.76
CA SER A 6 9.74 -4.63 -10.45
C SER A 6 9.49 -3.18 -10.03
N ALA A 7 8.60 -2.48 -10.75
CA ALA A 7 8.21 -1.12 -10.42
C ALA A 7 7.44 -1.04 -9.09
N LEU A 8 6.53 -1.99 -8.84
CA LEU A 8 5.79 -2.08 -7.58
C LEU A 8 6.70 -2.36 -6.39
N ASN A 9 7.65 -3.29 -6.52
CA ASN A 9 8.63 -3.56 -5.47
C ASN A 9 9.47 -2.33 -5.17
N ALA A 10 9.96 -1.64 -6.20
CA ALA A 10 10.71 -0.40 -6.03
C ALA A 10 9.88 0.67 -5.32
N PHE A 11 8.61 0.86 -5.72
CA PHE A 11 7.68 1.76 -5.05
C PHE A 11 7.52 1.40 -3.57
N ILE A 12 7.21 0.14 -3.23
CA ILE A 12 7.01 -0.30 -1.84
C ILE A 12 8.26 -0.08 -0.99
N THR A 13 9.44 -0.41 -1.52
CA THR A 13 10.71 -0.20 -0.81
C THR A 13 11.06 1.28 -0.64
N GLY A 14 10.58 2.15 -1.54
CA GLY A 14 10.83 3.59 -1.52
C GLY A 14 9.85 4.39 -0.67
N ILE A 15 8.77 3.80 -0.15
CA ILE A 15 7.84 4.51 0.74
C ILE A 15 8.61 4.93 2.01
N PRO A 16 8.62 6.22 2.40
CA PRO A 16 9.26 6.66 3.64
C PRO A 16 8.59 6.07 4.90
N ASP A 17 9.37 5.84 5.96
CA ASP A 17 8.86 5.24 7.21
C ASP A 17 7.73 6.07 7.85
N ASP A 18 7.81 7.41 7.78
CA ASP A 18 6.78 8.31 8.32
C ASP A 18 5.43 8.15 7.62
N LYS A 19 5.38 7.62 6.39
CA LYS A 19 4.13 7.32 5.66
C LYS A 19 3.51 5.98 6.04
N LEU A 20 4.23 5.15 6.77
CA LEU A 20 3.79 3.83 7.23
C LEU A 20 3.57 3.82 8.75
N SER A 21 3.30 4.97 9.34
CA SER A 21 3.08 5.12 10.78
C SER A 21 2.03 6.19 11.05
N GLY A 22 1.39 6.14 12.22
CA GLY A 22 0.45 7.18 12.65
C GLY A 22 -0.76 7.35 11.74
N PHE A 23 -1.33 6.23 11.24
CA PHE A 23 -2.53 6.28 10.41
C PHE A 23 -3.67 6.98 11.15
N LYS A 24 -4.40 7.83 10.43
CA LYS A 24 -5.59 8.53 10.93
C LYS A 24 -6.83 7.73 10.56
N ASP A 25 -7.91 7.81 11.32
CA ASP A 25 -9.17 7.13 11.02
C ASP A 25 -9.99 7.80 9.90
N ILE A 26 -9.33 8.14 8.79
CA ILE A 26 -9.95 8.73 7.61
C ILE A 26 -9.38 8.07 6.35
N ILE A 27 -10.10 8.16 5.24
CA ILE A 27 -9.64 7.69 3.93
C ILE A 27 -8.73 8.76 3.32
N TYR A 28 -7.49 8.42 2.96
CA TYR A 28 -6.56 9.34 2.30
C TYR A 28 -5.40 8.64 1.60
N ALA A 29 -4.76 9.36 0.67
CA ALA A 29 -3.50 8.92 0.06
C ALA A 29 -2.32 9.17 1.01
N LEU A 30 -1.59 8.11 1.34
CA LEU A 30 -0.42 8.15 2.21
C LEU A 30 0.84 8.57 1.44
N TYR A 31 1.01 8.03 0.24
CA TYR A 31 2.18 8.23 -0.60
C TYR A 31 1.82 7.98 -2.06
N LYS A 32 2.45 8.71 -2.99
CA LYS A 32 2.24 8.49 -4.42
C LYS A 32 3.48 8.83 -5.22
N ASP A 33 3.61 8.17 -6.36
CA ASP A 33 4.54 8.55 -7.42
C ASP A 33 3.79 8.64 -8.76
N THR A 34 4.52 8.58 -9.88
CA THR A 34 3.93 8.57 -11.22
C THR A 34 3.06 7.34 -11.48
N ASN A 35 3.45 6.17 -10.99
CA ASN A 35 2.83 4.90 -11.36
C ASN A 35 1.85 4.35 -10.33
N PHE A 36 2.04 4.66 -9.05
CA PHE A 36 1.32 4.06 -7.93
C PHE A 36 0.91 5.08 -6.88
N THR A 37 -0.17 4.78 -6.18
CA THR A 37 -0.63 5.49 -5.00
C THR A 37 -0.90 4.49 -3.88
N LEU A 38 -0.31 4.71 -2.71
CA LEU A 38 -0.65 4.04 -1.46
C LEU A 38 -1.83 4.78 -0.82
N VAL A 39 -2.93 4.07 -0.62
CA VAL A 39 -4.18 4.58 -0.05
C VAL A 39 -4.44 3.89 1.28
N HIS A 40 -4.98 4.65 2.22
CA HIS A 40 -5.56 4.15 3.46
C HIS A 40 -7.08 4.27 3.38
N GLU A 41 -7.80 3.19 3.66
CA GLU A 41 -9.28 3.14 3.64
C GLU A 41 -9.94 3.21 5.02
N GLY A 42 -9.17 3.61 6.04
CA GLY A 42 -9.65 3.68 7.42
C GLY A 42 -9.51 2.34 8.17
N PRO A 43 -10.00 2.28 9.42
CA PRO A 43 -10.02 1.07 10.22
C PRO A 43 -11.14 0.12 9.78
N THR A 44 -10.85 -1.18 9.79
CA THR A 44 -11.84 -2.24 9.59
C THR A 44 -12.82 -2.28 10.77
N THR A 45 -14.03 -2.78 10.52
CA THR A 45 -15.08 -2.94 11.53
C THR A 45 -14.99 -4.27 12.30
N SER A 46 -14.10 -5.17 11.88
CA SER A 46 -13.91 -6.49 12.50
C SER A 46 -12.89 -6.42 13.64
N TYR A 47 -12.95 -7.38 14.58
CA TYR A 47 -11.98 -7.47 15.68
C TYR A 47 -10.94 -8.58 15.43
N PRO A 48 -9.63 -8.32 15.62
CA PRO A 48 -9.03 -7.02 15.92
C PRO A 48 -9.14 -6.04 14.73
N GLN A 49 -9.28 -4.74 15.04
CA GLN A 49 -9.35 -3.70 14.02
C GLN A 49 -7.99 -3.52 13.34
N CYS A 50 -8.01 -3.31 12.04
CA CYS A 50 -6.81 -3.04 11.24
C CYS A 50 -7.06 -1.83 10.34
N HIS A 51 -6.04 -1.04 10.06
CA HIS A 51 -6.03 -0.12 8.94
C HIS A 51 -5.92 -0.91 7.63
N ASP A 52 -6.91 -0.77 6.75
CA ASP A 52 -6.86 -1.33 5.39
C ASP A 52 -6.05 -0.37 4.49
N ILE A 53 -4.90 -0.83 4.02
CA ILE A 53 -4.07 -0.07 3.09
C ILE A 53 -3.89 -0.86 1.79
N TYR A 54 -3.91 -0.15 0.66
CA TYR A 54 -3.70 -0.76 -0.64
C TYR A 54 -2.91 0.15 -1.57
N ILE A 55 -2.25 -0.47 -2.53
CA ILE A 55 -1.54 0.22 -3.60
C ILE A 55 -2.36 0.07 -4.87
N GLN A 56 -2.70 1.20 -5.46
CA GLN A 56 -3.40 1.27 -6.74
C GLN A 56 -2.45 1.79 -7.82
N ALA A 57 -2.54 1.23 -9.03
CA ALA A 57 -1.85 1.80 -10.17
C ALA A 57 -2.60 3.04 -10.69
N ASN A 58 -1.86 4.13 -10.88
CA ASN A 58 -2.41 5.41 -11.34
C ASN A 58 -2.93 5.31 -12.77
N ILE A 59 -3.97 6.09 -13.08
CA ILE A 59 -4.60 6.09 -14.42
C ILE A 59 -3.63 6.55 -15.51
N ASP A 60 -2.75 7.50 -15.21
CA ASP A 60 -1.75 8.06 -16.12
C ASP A 60 -0.41 7.32 -16.06
N SER A 61 -0.37 6.16 -15.39
CA SER A 61 0.86 5.38 -15.26
C SER A 61 1.32 4.85 -16.62
N ALA A 62 2.63 4.58 -16.71
CA ALA A 62 3.18 3.83 -17.84
C ALA A 62 2.69 2.36 -17.86
N LEU A 63 2.00 1.92 -16.79
CA LEU A 63 1.48 0.58 -16.54
C LEU A 63 -0.01 0.50 -16.94
N LYS A 64 -0.29 0.80 -18.22
CA LYS A 64 -1.65 0.92 -18.76
C LYS A 64 -2.51 -0.33 -18.59
N LYS A 65 -1.92 -1.52 -18.42
CA LYS A 65 -2.66 -2.78 -18.25
C LYS A 65 -3.17 -2.98 -16.82
N GLU A 66 -2.59 -2.28 -15.85
CA GLU A 66 -2.87 -2.40 -14.42
C GLU A 66 -3.58 -1.16 -13.87
N ALA A 67 -3.77 -0.12 -14.68
CA ALA A 67 -4.44 1.11 -14.30
C ALA A 67 -5.80 0.85 -13.63
N LYS A 68 -6.04 1.52 -12.50
CA LYS A 68 -7.23 1.40 -11.64
C LYS A 68 -7.39 0.07 -10.89
N ILE A 69 -6.42 -0.85 -10.96
CA ILE A 69 -6.44 -2.11 -10.22
C ILE A 69 -5.63 -1.95 -8.93
N ASN A 70 -6.11 -2.54 -7.84
CA ASN A 70 -5.35 -2.69 -6.60
C ASN A 70 -4.31 -3.80 -6.81
N VAL A 71 -3.03 -3.43 -6.78
CA VAL A 71 -1.91 -4.32 -7.11
C VAL A 71 -1.25 -4.93 -5.87
N ALA A 72 -1.48 -4.35 -4.68
CA ALA A 72 -1.09 -4.89 -3.39
C ALA A 72 -2.03 -4.37 -2.29
N LYS A 73 -2.17 -5.12 -1.20
CA LYS A 73 -2.92 -4.70 0.00
C LYS A 73 -2.28 -5.21 1.28
N ALA A 74 -2.57 -4.57 2.41
CA ALA A 74 -2.19 -5.04 3.73
C ALA A 74 -3.20 -4.59 4.79
N LEU A 75 -3.42 -5.44 5.79
CA LEU A 75 -4.18 -5.11 6.98
C LEU A 75 -3.20 -4.83 8.11
N VAL A 76 -3.02 -3.57 8.45
CA VAL A 76 -2.07 -3.14 9.49
C VAL A 76 -2.81 -3.00 10.82
N PRO A 77 -2.42 -3.70 11.89
CA PRO A 77 -3.05 -3.54 13.20
C PRO A 77 -3.09 -2.09 13.67
N THR A 78 -4.21 -1.67 14.28
CA THR A 78 -4.37 -0.30 14.82
C THR A 78 -3.61 -0.09 16.13
N ASP A 79 -3.13 -1.16 16.77
CA ASP A 79 -2.35 -1.13 18.01
C ASP A 79 -0.93 -0.55 17.85
N GLY A 80 -0.51 -0.26 16.61
CA GLY A 80 0.80 0.32 16.32
C GLY A 80 1.98 -0.65 16.50
N LEU A 81 1.73 -1.96 16.68
CA LEU A 81 2.80 -2.96 16.88
C LEU A 81 3.61 -3.23 15.62
N TRP A 82 3.08 -2.90 14.43
CA TRP A 82 3.79 -3.11 13.18
C TRP A 82 4.79 -1.99 12.90
N SER A 83 6.04 -2.40 12.71
CA SER A 83 7.07 -1.51 12.17
C SER A 83 6.81 -1.20 10.68
N PRO A 84 7.31 -0.06 10.17
CA PRO A 84 7.27 0.26 8.75
C PRO A 84 7.81 -0.88 7.86
N GLN A 85 8.84 -1.58 8.32
CA GLN A 85 9.42 -2.71 7.59
C GLN A 85 8.44 -3.90 7.50
N GLN A 86 7.70 -4.21 8.56
CA GLN A 86 6.66 -5.26 8.53
C GLN A 86 5.53 -4.89 7.56
N ILE A 87 5.12 -3.62 7.53
CA ILE A 87 4.08 -3.14 6.60
C ILE A 87 4.55 -3.29 5.15
N ARG A 88 5.80 -2.89 4.83
CA ARG A 88 6.38 -3.11 3.50
C ARG A 88 6.40 -4.59 3.12
N GLN A 89 6.81 -5.47 4.03
CA GLN A 89 6.85 -6.91 3.77
C GLN A 89 5.46 -7.50 3.51
N ALA A 90 4.43 -7.04 4.24
CA ALA A 90 3.05 -7.44 4.00
C ALA A 90 2.57 -7.01 2.60
N LEU A 91 2.84 -5.76 2.21
CA LEU A 91 2.52 -5.25 0.87
C LEU A 91 3.24 -6.02 -0.24
N LEU A 92 4.53 -6.30 -0.06
CA LEU A 92 5.32 -7.11 -0.99
C LEU A 92 4.76 -8.54 -1.11
N SER A 93 4.40 -9.15 0.02
CA SER A 93 3.85 -10.52 0.05
C SER A 93 2.46 -10.61 -0.58
N SER A 94 1.66 -9.54 -0.50
CA SER A 94 0.34 -9.46 -1.10
C SER A 94 0.35 -9.00 -2.56
N SER A 95 1.49 -8.60 -3.11
CA SER A 95 1.57 -8.21 -4.52
C SER A 95 1.19 -9.39 -5.42
N ALA A 96 0.23 -9.19 -6.32
CA ALA A 96 -0.17 -10.23 -7.26
C ALA A 96 1.02 -10.60 -8.16
N ARG A 97 1.36 -11.90 -8.22
CA ARG A 97 2.46 -12.42 -9.04
C ARG A 97 2.19 -12.30 -10.53
#